data_AF-A0AB34CIX3-F1
#
_entry.id   AF-A0AB34CIX3-F1
#
_cell.length_a   1.000
_cell.length_b   1.000
_cell.length_c   1.000
_cell.angle_alpha   90.00
_cell.angle_beta   90.00
_cell.angle_gamma   90.00
#
_symmetry.space_group_name_H-M   'P 1'
#
loop_
_entity.id
_entity.type
_entity.pdbx_description
1 polymer ?
#
loop_
_entity_poly.entity_id
_entity_poly.type
_entity_poly.pdbx_seq_one_letter_code
_entity_poly.pdbx_strand_id
1 'polypeptide(L)' 'MNCKDHLKIVIASDVDYENLIAEIYRDDEFIALLQQEDGINDIKIEFSSDVSPMNFDWLQNALNEAKRRLLEQ' A
#
# COMPACT_ATOMS: atom_id res chain seq x y z
N MET A 1 4.56 -24.36 7.82
CA MET A 1 4.30 -23.62 6.56
C MET A 1 5.00 -22.29 6.68
N ASN A 2 6.00 -22.04 5.84
CA ASN A 2 6.76 -20.79 5.82
C ASN A 2 6.54 -20.16 4.44
N CYS A 3 5.31 -19.75 4.17
CA CYS A 3 5.03 -18.90 3.02
C CYS A 3 5.43 -17.50 3.48
N LYS A 4 6.58 -17.02 3.01
CA LYS A 4 6.92 -15.61 3.16
C LYS A 4 6.07 -14.88 2.13
N ASP A 5 4.89 -14.45 2.55
CA ASP A 5 3.98 -13.63 1.76
C ASP A 5 4.76 -12.55 0.99
N HIS A 6 4.72 -12.60 -0.35
CA HIS A 6 5.55 -11.72 -1.17
C HIS A 6 4.92 -10.33 -1.24
N LEU A 7 5.57 -9.36 -0.61
CA LEU A 7 5.20 -7.95 -0.68
C LEU A 7 5.64 -7.35 -2.02
N LYS A 8 4.70 -6.74 -2.72
CA LYS A 8 4.93 -5.91 -3.90
C LYS A 8 4.28 -4.54 -3.68
N ILE A 9 5.02 -3.48 -3.99
CA ILE A 9 4.54 -2.10 -3.90
C ILE A 9 4.70 -1.45 -5.27
N VAL A 10 3.63 -0.86 -5.78
CA VAL A 10 3.59 -0.15 -7.07
C VAL A 10 3.31 1.32 -6.79
N ILE A 11 4.16 2.21 -7.29
CA ILE A 11 3.88 3.65 -7.29
C ILE A 11 3.23 4.00 -8.62
N ALA A 12 2.05 4.58 -8.58
CA ALA A 12 1.26 4.89 -9.77
C ALA A 12 0.68 6.30 -9.71
N SER A 13 0.46 6.90 -10.88
CA SER A 13 -0.43 8.05 -11.06
C SER A 13 -1.72 7.51 -11.68
N ASP A 14 -2.73 7.28 -10.85
CA ASP A 14 -4.03 6.82 -11.31
C ASP A 14 -4.83 8.01 -11.88
N VAL A 15 -5.75 7.75 -12.81
CA VAL A 15 -6.60 8.81 -13.39
C VAL A 15 -7.60 9.35 -12.37
N ASP A 16 -7.97 8.53 -11.38
CA ASP A 16 -8.91 8.88 -10.33
C ASP A 16 -8.26 9.71 -9.20
N TYR A 17 -6.94 9.89 -9.22
CA TYR A 17 -6.16 10.55 -8.18
C TYR A 17 -5.27 11.67 -8.77
N GLU A 18 -5.29 12.87 -8.19
CA GLU A 18 -4.47 13.98 -8.69
C GLU A 18 -2.99 13.79 -8.33
N ASN A 19 -2.71 13.06 -7.25
CA ASN A 19 -1.38 12.77 -6.75
C ASN A 19 -0.99 11.30 -6.95
N LEU A 20 0.30 11.02 -6.74
CA LEU A 20 0.79 9.64 -6.74
C LEU A 20 0.12 8.84 -5.62
N ILE A 21 -0.16 7.57 -5.94
CA ILE A 21 -0.60 6.54 -4.99
C ILE A 21 0.44 5.45 -4.88
N ALA A 22 0.40 4.71 -3.77
CA ALA A 22 1.19 3.50 -3.56
C ALA A 22 0.27 2.30 -3.31
N GLU A 23 0.17 1.41 -4.28
CA GLU A 23 -0.59 0.17 -4.17
C GLU A 23 0.26 -0.92 -3.50
N ILE A 24 -0.37 -1.67 -2.59
CA ILE A 24 0.24 -2.76 -1.83
C ILE A 24 -0.42 -4.07 -2.24
N TYR A 25 0.43 -5.01 -2.66
CA TYR A 25 0.04 -6.34 -3.06
C TYR A 25 0.72 -7.40 -2.20
N ARG A 26 0.00 -8.48 -1.93
CA ARG A 26 0.50 -9.69 -1.29
C ARG A 26 0.24 -10.88 -2.21
N ASP A 27 1.29 -11.53 -2.71
CA ASP A 27 1.14 -12.66 -3.64
C ASP A 27 0.18 -12.32 -4.82
N ASP A 28 0.33 -11.11 -5.38
CA ASP A 28 -0.50 -10.50 -6.43
C ASP A 28 -1.97 -10.20 -6.05
N GLU A 29 -2.39 -10.44 -4.80
CA GLU A 29 -3.66 -9.96 -4.23
C GLU A 29 -3.54 -8.49 -3.85
N PHE A 30 -4.46 -7.64 -4.32
CA PHE A 30 -4.52 -6.23 -3.92
C PHE A 30 -5.01 -6.11 -2.47
N ILE A 31 -4.19 -5.50 -1.61
CA ILE A 31 -4.47 -5.37 -0.18
C ILE A 31 -4.96 -3.97 0.17
N ALA A 32 -4.22 -2.95 -0.24
CA ALA A 32 -4.49 -1.58 0.11
C ALA A 32 -3.78 -0.61 -0.85
N LEU A 33 -4.23 0.65 -0.86
CA LEU A 33 -3.49 1.75 -1.45
C LEU A 33 -3.27 2.87 -0.42
N LEU A 34 -2.14 3.56 -0.55
CA LEU A 34 -1.87 4.82 0.13
C LEU A 34 -2.03 5.95 -0.87
N GLN A 35 -2.69 7.03 -0.44
CA GLN A 35 -2.89 8.25 -1.23
C GLN A 35 -2.44 9.47 -0.42
N GLN A 36 -2.05 10.52 -1.12
CA GLN A 36 -1.56 11.77 -0.52
C GLN A 36 -2.32 13.01 -1.02
N GLU A 37 -3.58 12.83 -1.40
CA GLU A 37 -4.42 13.90 -1.97
C GLU A 37 -4.52 15.13 -1.05
N ASP A 38 -4.59 14.93 0.26
CA ASP A 38 -4.63 16.00 1.24
C ASP A 38 -3.23 16.49 1.68
N GLY A 39 -2.19 16.10 0.94
CA GLY A 39 -0.80 16.46 1.15
C GLY A 39 0.03 15.40 1.89
N ILE A 40 1.35 15.55 1.84
CA ILE A 40 2.34 14.59 2.36
C ILE A 40 2.21 14.27 3.87
N ASN A 41 1.54 15.16 4.63
CA ASN A 41 1.34 15.03 6.06
C ASN A 41 0.04 14.30 6.42
N ASP A 42 -0.87 14.10 5.46
CA ASP A 42 -2.17 13.46 5.65
C ASP A 42 -2.35 12.29 4.67
N ILE A 43 -1.51 11.26 4.84
CA ILE A 43 -1.57 10.03 4.05
C ILE A 43 -2.79 9.21 4.47
N LYS A 44 -3.70 8.99 3.52
CA LYS A 44 -4.88 8.12 3.72
C LYS A 44 -4.60 6.72 3.19
N ILE A 45 -5.25 5.73 3.81
CA ILE A 45 -5.15 4.32 3.44
C ILE A 45 -6.54 3.82 3.09
N GLU A 46 -6.69 3.21 1.92
CA GLU A 46 -7.88 2.47 1.53
C GLU A 46 -7.56 0.98 1.44
N PHE A 47 -8.39 0.14 2.03
CA PHE A 47 -8.23 -1.31 2.02
C PHE A 47 -9.16 -1.94 0.98
N SER A 48 -8.70 -3.03 0.37
CA SER A 48 -9.56 -3.90 -0.41
C SER A 48 -10.69 -4.48 0.46
N SER A 49 -11.87 -4.65 -0.12
CA SER A 49 -13.06 -5.18 0.58
C SER A 49 -12.91 -6.65 0.95
N ASP A 50 -12.11 -7.40 0.21
CA ASP A 50 -12.04 -8.87 0.29
C ASP A 50 -10.64 -9.34 0.71
N VAL A 51 -10.09 -8.72 1.76
CA VAL A 51 -8.75 -9.06 2.27
C VAL A 51 -8.85 -10.18 3.30
N SER A 52 -8.13 -11.27 3.03
CA SER A 52 -7.98 -12.36 4.01
C SER A 52 -7.10 -11.93 5.21
N PRO A 53 -7.32 -12.52 6.42
CA PRO A 53 -6.50 -12.20 7.58
C PRO A 53 -5.01 -12.34 7.30
N MET A 54 -4.23 -11.41 7.83
CA MET A 54 -2.78 -11.38 7.62
C MET A 54 -2.03 -11.06 8.90
N ASN A 55 -0.72 -11.35 8.89
CA ASN A 55 0.14 -11.03 10.00
C ASN A 55 0.24 -9.49 10.18
N PHE A 56 0.04 -9.03 11.41
CA PHE A 56 0.07 -7.61 11.75
C PHE A 56 1.43 -6.96 11.42
N ASP A 57 2.53 -7.61 11.79
CA ASP A 57 3.88 -7.07 11.54
C ASP A 57 4.18 -6.99 10.05
N TRP A 58 3.69 -7.94 9.25
CA TRP A 58 3.78 -7.88 7.79
C TRP A 58 3.05 -6.67 7.24
N LEU A 59 1.79 -6.43 7.65
CA LEU A 59 1.02 -5.28 7.19
C LEU A 59 1.66 -3.96 7.61
N GLN A 60 2.11 -3.87 8.87
CA GLN A 60 2.78 -2.68 9.38
C GLN A 60 4.05 -2.37 8.57
N ASN A 61 4.85 -3.38 8.25
CA ASN A 61 6.04 -3.22 7.42
C ASN A 61 5.68 -2.80 5.99
N ALA A 62 4.65 -3.40 5.40
CA ALA A 62 4.17 -3.05 4.06
C ALA A 62 3.71 -1.59 3.98
N LEU A 63 2.92 -1.13 4.95
CA LEU A 63 2.44 0.25 5.03
C LEU A 63 3.59 1.25 5.20
N ASN A 64 4.55 0.95 6.08
CA ASN A 64 5.72 1.80 6.29
C ASN A 64 6.59 1.91 5.04
N GLU A 65 6.83 0.80 4.35
CA GLU A 65 7.64 0.78 3.13
C GLU A 65 6.90 1.48 1.97
N ALA A 66 5.59 1.31 1.85
CA ALA A 66 4.78 2.00 0.84
C ALA A 66 4.80 3.52 1.08
N LYS A 67 4.60 3.96 2.32
CA LYS A 67 4.68 5.38 2.69
C LYS A 67 6.06 5.96 2.36
N ARG A 68 7.13 5.24 2.70
CA ARG A 68 8.51 5.66 2.43
C ARG A 68 8.72 5.86 0.92
N ARG A 69 8.35 4.87 0.09
CA ARG A 69 8.49 4.95 -1.37
C ARG A 69 7.64 6.05 -1.99
N LEU A 70 6.45 6.30 -1.45
CA LEU A 70 5.55 7.34 -1.92
C LEU A 70 6.12 8.75 -1.68
N LEU A 71 6.80 8.95 -0.54
CA LEU A 71 7.40 10.23 -0.16
C LEU A 71 8.81 10.48 -0.71
N GLU A 72 9.49 9.45 -1.21
CA GLU A 72 10.84 9.53 -1.79
C GLU A 72 10.87 9.76 -3.32
N GLN A 73 9.69 9.95 -3.95
CA GLN A 73 9.59 10.42 -5.34
C GLN A 73 9.72 11.95 -5.41
#